data_AF-D2QN10-F1
#
_entry.id   AF-D2QN10-F1
#
_cell.length_a   1.000
_cell.length_b   1.000
_cell.length_c   1.000
_cell.angle_alpha   90.00
_cell.angle_beta   90.00
_cell.angle_gamma   90.00
#
_symmetry.space_group_name_H-M   'P 1'
#
loop_
_entity.id
_entity.type
_entity.pdbx_description
1 polymer ?
#
loop_
_entity_poly.entity_id
_entity_poly.type
_entity_poly.pdbx_seq_one_letter_code
_entity_poly.pdbx_strand_id
1 'polypeptide(L)' 'MSVQEIEKAAKELPVNELDGLVTRLFDFFHERWDKQIEEDVRTGRLDDLLNEAREDIRKGRTKPL' A
#
# COMPACT_ATOMS: atom_id res chain seq x y z
N MET A 1 16.98 13.62 -13.50
CA MET A 1 17.21 12.29 -12.94
C MET A 1 16.08 11.39 -13.40
N SER A 2 16.39 10.41 -14.24
CA SER A 2 15.42 9.44 -14.77
C SER A 2 15.28 8.25 -13.82
N VAL A 3 14.21 7.46 -13.99
CA VAL A 3 14.03 6.21 -13.24
C VAL A 3 15.20 5.26 -13.52
N GLN A 4 15.68 5.20 -14.77
CA GLN A 4 16.82 4.36 -15.13
C GLN A 4 18.12 4.77 -14.41
N GLU A 5 18.32 6.07 -14.17
CA GLU A 5 19.48 6.56 -13.41
C GLU A 5 19.41 6.14 -11.93
N ILE A 6 18.21 6.18 -11.34
CA ILE A 6 17.98 5.75 -9.95
C ILE A 6 18.19 4.24 -9.81
N GLU A 7 17.67 3.44 -10.75
CA GLU A 7 17.86 1.99 -10.76
C GLU A 7 19.34 1.60 -10.88
N LYS A 8 20.08 2.31 -11.73
CA LYS A 8 21.52 2.10 -11.87
C LYS A 8 22.25 2.43 -10.56
N ALA A 9 21.96 3.60 -9.98
CA ALA A 9 22.56 4.00 -8.71
C ALA A 9 22.24 3.00 -7.59
N ALA A 10 21.00 2.52 -7.50
CA ALA A 10 20.58 1.53 -6.50
C ALA A 10 21.35 0.20 -6.63
N LYS A 11 21.67 -0.24 -7.84
CA LYS A 11 22.47 -1.47 -8.08
C LYS A 11 23.94 -1.33 -7.66
N GLU A 12 24.45 -0.11 -7.60
CA GLU A 12 25.83 0.20 -7.22
C GLU A 12 25.99 0.41 -5.70
N LEU A 13 24.88 0.48 -4.94
CA LEU A 13 24.92 0.69 -3.50
C LEU A 13 25.41 -0.55 -2.73
N PRO A 14 26.17 -0.34 -1.64
CA PRO A 14 26.38 -1.35 -0.62
C PRO A 14 25.04 -1.87 -0.05
N VAL A 15 24.98 -3.14 0.32
CA VAL A 15 23.75 -3.81 0.79
C VAL A 15 23.06 -3.05 1.92
N ASN A 16 23.82 -2.57 2.91
CA ASN A 16 23.29 -1.80 4.04
C ASN A 16 22.64 -0.46 3.61
N GLU A 17 23.18 0.19 2.58
CA GLU A 17 22.62 1.44 2.06
C GLU A 17 21.40 1.17 1.18
N LEU A 18 21.43 0.08 0.40
CA LEU A 18 20.29 -0.38 -0.38
C LEU A 18 19.11 -0.76 0.53
N ASP A 19 19.35 -1.50 1.61
CA ASP A 19 18.32 -1.85 2.59
C ASP A 19 17.69 -0.59 3.20
N GLY A 20 18.51 0.36 3.61
CA GLY A 20 18.02 1.65 4.12
C GLY A 20 17.21 2.45 3.09
N LEU A 21 17.61 2.41 1.81
CA LEU A 21 16.87 3.03 0.71
C LEU A 21 15.50 2.36 0.54
N VAL A 22 15.47 1.02 0.52
CA VAL A 22 14.25 0.23 0.37
C VAL A 22 13.28 0.50 1.52
N THR A 23 13.75 0.51 2.76
CA THR A 23 12.90 0.84 3.93
C THR A 23 12.23 2.20 3.77
N ARG A 24 12.99 3.25 3.43
CA ARG A 24 12.42 4.59 3.27
C ARG A 24 11.44 4.69 2.10
N LEU A 25 11.68 3.95 1.02
CA LEU A 25 10.74 3.88 -0.10
C LEU A 25 9.44 3.19 0.31
N PHE A 26 9.53 2.10 1.09
CA PHE A 26 8.34 1.46 1.65
C PHE A 26 7.53 2.44 2.51
N ASP A 27 8.18 3.17 3.43
CA ASP A 27 7.49 4.16 4.27
C ASP A 27 6.77 5.22 3.41
N PHE A 28 7.44 5.73 2.37
CA PHE A 28 6.83 6.66 1.43
C PHE A 28 5.60 6.07 0.70
N PHE A 29 5.67 4.81 0.26
CA PHE A 29 4.54 4.14 -0.37
C PHE A 29 3.40 3.87 0.63
N HIS A 30 3.72 3.54 1.88
CA HIS A 30 2.74 3.40 2.95
C HIS A 30 1.99 4.71 3.20
N GLU A 31 2.69 5.83 3.34
CA GLU A 31 2.05 7.14 3.52
C GLU A 31 1.15 7.51 2.33
N ARG A 32 1.56 7.17 1.10
CA ARG A 32 0.74 7.40 -0.09
C ARG A 32 -0.51 6.50 -0.09
N TRP A 33 -0.35 5.25 0.32
CA TRP A 33 -1.44 4.30 0.43
C TRP A 33 -2.48 4.76 1.46
N ASP A 34 -2.04 5.20 2.63
CA ASP A 34 -2.93 5.72 3.68
C ASP A 34 -3.79 6.88 3.17
N LYS A 35 -3.16 7.87 2.52
CA LYS A 35 -3.87 9.01 1.90
C LYS A 35 -4.85 8.57 0.84
N GLN A 36 -4.50 7.57 0.03
CA GLN A 36 -5.39 7.06 -1.00
C GLN A 36 -6.61 6.34 -0.39
N ILE A 37 -6.39 5.52 0.63
CA ILE A 37 -7.47 4.82 1.34
C ILE A 37 -8.42 5.83 2.00
N GLU A 38 -7.90 6.87 2.64
CA GLU A 38 -8.72 7.94 3.21
C GLU A 38 -9.59 8.63 2.14
N GLU A 39 -9.04 8.89 0.96
CA GLU A 39 -9.79 9.46 -0.16
C GLU A 39 -10.85 8.50 -0.71
N ASP A 40 -10.49 7.22 -0.87
CA ASP A 40 -11.39 6.20 -1.37
C ASP A 40 -12.56 5.97 -0.41
N VAL A 41 -12.33 6.06 0.91
CA VAL A 41 -13.39 6.06 1.92
C VAL A 41 -14.25 7.33 1.78
N ARG A 42 -13.63 8.51 1.70
CA ARG A 42 -14.37 9.79 1.63
C ARG A 42 -15.23 9.92 0.38
N THR A 43 -14.79 9.35 -0.73
CA THR A 43 -15.51 9.39 -2.02
C THR A 43 -16.55 8.27 -2.15
N GLY A 44 -16.68 7.39 -1.15
CA GLY A 44 -17.59 6.25 -1.18
C GLY A 44 -17.16 5.13 -2.13
N ARG A 45 -15.92 5.16 -2.65
CA ARG A 45 -15.40 4.17 -3.59
C ARG A 45 -15.36 2.76 -2.98
N LEU A 46 -15.26 2.66 -1.66
CA LEU A 46 -15.23 1.39 -0.92
C LEU A 46 -16.61 0.93 -0.44
N ASP A 47 -17.68 1.68 -0.71
CA ASP A 47 -19.02 1.38 -0.17
C ASP A 47 -19.56 0.02 -0.64
N ASP A 48 -19.34 -0.33 -1.90
CA ASP A 48 -19.76 -1.62 -2.45
C ASP A 48 -19.06 -2.79 -1.76
N LEU A 49 -17.75 -2.66 -1.51
CA LEU A 49 -16.96 -3.67 -0.79
C LEU A 49 -17.40 -3.78 0.68
N LEU A 50 -17.71 -2.65 1.32
CA LEU A 50 -18.25 -2.63 2.68
C LEU A 50 -19.62 -3.31 2.75
N ASN A 51 -20.48 -3.08 1.77
CA ASN A 51 -21.81 -3.71 1.71
C ASN A 51 -21.69 -5.22 1.49
N GLU A 52 -20.80 -5.66 0.60
CA GLU A 52 -20.51 -7.07 0.40
C GLU A 52 -20.01 -7.74 1.68
N ALA A 53 -19.02 -7.14 2.35
CA ALA A 53 -18.48 -7.65 3.60
C ALA A 53 -19.55 -7.74 4.70
N ARG A 54 -20.44 -6.75 4.81
CA ARG A 54 -21.58 -6.76 5.75
C ARG A 54 -22.53 -7.92 5.46
N GLU A 55 -22.84 -8.16 4.20
CA GLU A 55 -23.71 -9.28 3.80
C GLU A 55 -23.06 -10.64 4.07
N ASP A 56 -21.75 -10.77 3.90
CA ASP A 56 -21.01 -11.99 4.22
C ASP A 56 -21.02 -12.29 5.71
N ILE A 57 -20.80 -11.28 6.55
CA ILE A 57 -20.93 -11.40 8.00
C ILE A 57 -22.35 -11.83 8.37
N ARG A 58 -23.38 -11.18 7.80
CA ARG A 58 -24.78 -11.51 8.07
C ARG A 58 -25.13 -12.96 7.67
N LYS A 59 -24.52 -13.47 6.61
CA LYS A 59 -24.74 -14.83 6.09
C LYS A 59 -23.84 -15.88 6.76
N GLY A 60 -22.98 -15.49 7.70
CA GLY A 60 -22.04 -16.40 8.35
C GLY A 60 -20.97 -16.95 7.39
N ARG A 61 -20.65 -16.22 6.32
CA ARG A 61 -19.63 -16.60 5.32
C ARG A 61 -18.20 -16.19 5.72
N THR A 62 -18.00 -15.81 6.99
CA THR A 62 -16.71 -15.35 7.52
C THR A 62 -16.06 -16.41 8.43
N LYS A 63 -14.74 -16.31 8.61
CA LYS A 63 -13.99 -17.11 9.59
C LYS A 63 -13.67 -16.27 10.82
N PRO A 64 -13.43 -16.89 11.99
CA PRO A 64 -12.85 -16.19 13.14
C PRO A 64 -11.53 -15.54 12.75
N LEU A 65 -11.25 -14.37 13.36
CA LEU A 65 -10.00 -13.64 13.24
C LEU A 65 -8.83 -14.41 13.86
#